data_AF-J9Z0R9-F1
#
_entry.id   AF-J9Z0R9-F1
#
_cell.length_a   1.000
_cell.length_b   1.000
_cell.length_c   1.000
_cell.angle_alpha   90.00
_cell.angle_beta   90.00
_cell.angle_gamma   90.00
#
_symmetry.space_group_name_H-M   'P 1'
#
loop_
_entity.id
_entity.type
_entity.pdbx_description
1 polymer ?
#
loop_
_entity_poly.entity_id
_entity_poly.type
_entity_poly.pdbx_seq_one_letter_code
_entity_poly.pdbx_strand_id
1 'polypeptide(L)'
;MDYGCESLKYLNIILRKNSNSIIAVANKELIIAAGPNLIKNFKKNKNQFIPLDSEHFSLKNNFLSNNNIKKIYITASGGPFYFKKYKDLNNVNFKDVINHPKWTMGISNSIDSSNFINKLLEIHELTYIYDINIEKINFYISRNAYIHSLVEYIDGTITINCYNNNMLIPLVFPLLSIDPNIRLKLPKMYFDHKMFALEKYNDKRFKLLKHFSFLKRLSHNNVIKLLLLNNKAHDLYINNKLKYNDIIPYIIKKLKRDYNNVDLSNFNKTLKFINNFKNNYEIY
;
A
#
# COMPACT_ATOMS: atom_id res chain seq x y z
N MET A 1 -6.37 14.57 13.67
CA MET A 1 -5.93 13.23 14.12
C MET A 1 -4.54 13.02 13.57
N ASP A 2 -3.59 12.51 14.35
CA ASP A 2 -2.26 12.21 13.82
C ASP A 2 -2.39 11.20 12.68
N TYR A 3 -1.99 11.63 11.49
CA TYR A 3 -2.06 10.85 10.27
C TYR A 3 -0.81 9.96 10.17
N GLY A 4 -0.92 8.86 9.43
CA GLY A 4 0.22 7.98 9.18
C GLY A 4 0.54 6.99 10.30
N CYS A 5 1.82 6.67 10.50
CA CYS A 5 2.30 5.66 11.46
C CYS A 5 1.85 5.88 12.91
N GLU A 6 1.71 7.12 13.35
CA GLU A 6 1.39 7.46 14.76
C GLU A 6 0.01 7.00 15.17
N SER A 7 -0.90 6.80 14.21
CA SER A 7 -2.22 6.27 14.48
C SER A 7 -2.20 4.85 15.08
N LEU A 8 -1.05 4.18 15.09
CA LEU A 8 -0.81 2.95 15.85
C LEU A 8 -1.15 3.09 17.34
N LYS A 9 -1.04 4.30 17.92
CA LYS A 9 -1.46 4.57 19.30
C LYS A 9 -2.96 4.36 19.49
N TYR A 10 -3.77 4.76 18.51
CA TYR A 10 -5.22 4.58 18.53
C TYR A 10 -5.58 3.11 18.30
N LEU A 11 -4.88 2.41 17.41
CA LEU A 11 -5.12 0.98 17.19
C LEU A 11 -4.96 0.16 18.48
N ASN A 12 -3.92 0.45 19.28
CA ASN A 12 -3.70 -0.22 20.55
C ASN A 12 -4.89 -0.01 21.52
N ILE A 13 -5.44 1.20 21.57
CA ILE A 13 -6.61 1.53 22.39
C ILE A 13 -7.86 0.82 21.87
N ILE A 14 -8.13 0.92 20.56
CA ILE A 14 -9.28 0.28 19.91
C ILE A 14 -9.28 -1.23 20.18
N LEU A 15 -8.15 -1.89 19.96
CA LEU A 15 -8.04 -3.34 20.18
C LEU A 15 -8.24 -3.72 21.65
N ARG A 16 -7.77 -2.92 22.61
CA ARG A 16 -7.97 -3.21 24.05
C ARG A 16 -9.40 -2.99 24.53
N LYS A 17 -10.13 -2.06 23.90
CA LYS A 17 -11.48 -1.67 24.31
C LYS A 17 -12.59 -2.43 23.58
N ASN A 18 -12.25 -3.20 22.55
CA ASN A 18 -13.22 -3.90 21.72
C ASN A 18 -12.82 -5.37 21.54
N SER A 19 -13.80 -6.26 21.62
CA SER A 19 -13.66 -7.70 21.35
C SER A 19 -14.81 -8.17 20.47
N ASN A 20 -14.57 -9.15 19.61
CA ASN A 20 -15.55 -9.64 18.62
C ASN A 20 -16.08 -8.53 17.69
N SER A 21 -15.24 -7.54 17.37
CA SER A 21 -15.62 -6.42 16.52
C SER A 21 -14.99 -6.54 15.13
N ILE A 22 -15.70 -6.01 14.13
CA ILE A 22 -15.16 -5.78 12.80
C ILE A 22 -14.47 -4.42 12.79
N ILE A 23 -13.19 -4.39 12.43
CA ILE A 23 -12.42 -3.16 12.34
C ILE A 23 -11.88 -3.04 10.92
N ALA A 24 -12.41 -2.07 10.22
CA ALA A 24 -12.04 -1.74 8.86
C ALA A 24 -10.94 -0.67 8.85
N VAL A 25 -9.83 -0.91 8.15
CA VAL A 25 -8.63 -0.06 8.19
C VAL A 25 -8.24 0.38 6.79
N ALA A 26 -8.22 1.69 6.55
CA ALA A 26 -7.74 2.31 5.31
C ALA A 26 -6.30 2.83 5.40
N ASN A 27 -5.76 3.00 6.61
CA ASN A 27 -4.46 3.61 6.79
C ASN A 27 -3.32 2.59 6.58
N LYS A 28 -2.74 2.58 5.38
CA LYS A 28 -1.59 1.73 5.03
C LYS A 28 -0.36 1.96 5.91
N GLU A 29 -0.12 3.20 6.34
CA GLU A 29 1.02 3.52 7.19
C GLU A 29 0.91 2.87 8.56
N LEU A 30 -0.30 2.82 9.13
CA LEU A 30 -0.59 2.10 10.37
C LEU A 30 -0.37 0.60 10.21
N ILE A 31 -0.80 0.03 9.08
CA ILE A 31 -0.64 -1.40 8.80
C ILE A 31 0.84 -1.74 8.70
N ILE A 32 1.62 -0.94 7.96
CA ILE A 32 3.06 -1.10 7.85
C ILE A 32 3.74 -0.91 9.21
N ALA A 33 3.35 0.08 10.00
CA ALA A 33 3.90 0.30 11.34
C ALA A 33 3.60 -0.87 12.29
N ALA A 34 2.38 -1.42 12.24
CA ALA A 34 1.99 -2.59 13.02
C ALA A 34 2.74 -3.86 12.58
N GLY A 35 2.98 -4.00 11.27
CA GLY A 35 3.79 -5.05 10.67
C GLY A 35 3.36 -6.47 11.06
N PRO A 36 4.31 -7.38 11.35
CA PRO A 36 4.00 -8.76 11.73
C PRO A 36 3.11 -8.89 12.98
N ASN A 37 3.04 -7.85 13.81
CA ASN A 37 2.20 -7.85 15.01
C ASN A 37 0.74 -7.47 14.72
N LEU A 38 0.40 -7.00 13.52
CA LEU A 38 -0.96 -6.56 13.19
C LEU A 38 -1.99 -7.67 13.44
N ILE A 39 -1.99 -8.70 12.61
CA ILE A 39 -3.02 -9.75 12.62
C ILE A 39 -3.00 -10.54 13.94
N LYS A 40 -1.81 -10.73 14.54
CA LYS A 40 -1.68 -11.37 15.85
C LYS A 40 -2.48 -10.64 16.93
N ASN A 41 -2.46 -9.31 16.95
CA ASN A 41 -3.21 -8.54 17.95
C ASN A 41 -4.73 -8.53 17.67
N PHE A 42 -5.15 -8.56 16.41
CA PHE A 42 -6.57 -8.75 16.06
C PHE A 42 -7.11 -10.10 16.54
N LYS A 43 -6.38 -11.18 16.26
CA LYS A 43 -6.75 -12.55 16.68
C LYS A 43 -6.86 -12.70 18.20
N LYS A 44 -5.95 -12.07 18.97
CA LYS A 44 -5.97 -12.11 20.45
C LYS A 44 -7.30 -11.66 21.04
N ASN A 45 -7.96 -10.67 20.43
CA ASN A 45 -9.21 -10.10 20.93
C ASN A 45 -10.43 -10.57 20.13
N LYS A 46 -10.28 -11.62 19.30
CA LYS A 46 -11.31 -12.14 18.39
C LYS A 46 -11.88 -11.07 17.44
N ASN A 47 -11.10 -10.04 17.15
CA ASN A 47 -11.50 -8.97 16.24
C ASN A 47 -11.20 -9.38 14.79
N GLN A 48 -12.11 -9.03 13.88
CA GLN A 48 -11.93 -9.22 12.45
C GLN A 48 -11.28 -7.97 11.85
N PHE A 49 -10.17 -8.18 11.15
CA PHE A 49 -9.49 -7.12 10.38
C PHE A 49 -10.05 -7.11 8.95
N ILE A 50 -10.41 -5.92 8.46
CA ILE A 50 -10.80 -5.73 7.05
C ILE A 50 -9.95 -4.61 6.45
N PRO A 51 -9.10 -4.90 5.45
CA PRO A 51 -8.39 -3.85 4.72
C PRO A 51 -9.35 -3.12 3.77
N LEU A 52 -9.20 -1.80 3.68
CA LEU A 52 -10.01 -0.94 2.82
C LEU A 52 -9.27 -0.44 1.58
N ASP A 53 -7.97 -0.73 1.46
CA ASP A 53 -7.23 -0.53 0.21
C ASP A 53 -7.74 -1.52 -0.85
N SER A 54 -7.93 -1.08 -2.09
CA SER A 54 -8.71 -1.80 -3.12
C SER A 54 -8.12 -3.17 -3.46
N GLU A 55 -6.81 -3.24 -3.57
CA GLU A 55 -6.06 -4.43 -3.99
C GLU A 55 -5.99 -5.47 -2.86
N HIS A 56 -6.00 -5.04 -1.60
CA HIS A 56 -6.08 -5.95 -0.46
C HIS A 56 -7.52 -6.39 -0.24
N PHE A 57 -8.47 -5.45 -0.30
CA PHE A 57 -9.88 -5.77 -0.20
C PHE A 57 -10.30 -6.80 -1.27
N SER A 58 -9.76 -6.73 -2.49
CA SER A 58 -10.05 -7.70 -3.55
C SER A 58 -9.59 -9.12 -3.21
N LEU A 59 -8.63 -9.28 -2.30
CA LEU A 59 -8.09 -10.57 -1.86
C LEU A 59 -8.76 -11.13 -0.60
N LYS A 60 -9.66 -10.38 0.06
CA LYS A 60 -10.21 -10.73 1.38
C LYS A 60 -10.92 -12.08 1.47
N ASN A 61 -11.48 -12.56 0.35
CA ASN A 61 -12.24 -13.82 0.29
C ASN A 61 -11.42 -14.96 -0.31
N ASN A 62 -10.17 -14.71 -0.73
CA ASN A 62 -9.31 -15.75 -1.28
C ASN A 62 -8.79 -16.66 -0.16
N PHE A 63 -8.64 -17.94 -0.47
CA PHE A 63 -7.93 -18.87 0.40
C PHE A 63 -6.43 -18.73 0.17
N LEU A 64 -5.79 -17.87 0.96
CA LEU A 64 -4.38 -17.52 0.80
C LEU A 64 -3.51 -18.26 1.81
N SER A 65 -2.54 -19.03 1.33
CA SER A 65 -1.47 -19.61 2.15
C SER A 65 -0.17 -19.67 1.36
N ASN A 66 0.96 -19.68 2.06
CA ASN A 66 2.25 -19.86 1.38
C ASN A 66 2.36 -21.23 0.69
N ASN A 67 1.59 -22.24 1.08
CA ASN A 67 1.71 -23.57 0.50
C ASN A 67 0.88 -23.73 -0.78
N ASN A 68 -0.26 -23.04 -0.88
CA ASN A 68 -1.14 -23.17 -2.06
C ASN A 68 -0.92 -22.08 -3.12
N ILE A 69 -0.29 -20.95 -2.78
CA ILE A 69 -0.04 -19.86 -3.72
C ILE A 69 1.30 -20.05 -4.43
N LYS A 70 1.29 -19.93 -5.75
CA LYS A 70 2.47 -19.75 -6.58
C LYS A 70 2.88 -18.27 -6.63
N LYS A 71 1.95 -17.39 -6.99
CA LYS A 71 2.18 -15.94 -7.09
C LYS A 71 0.91 -15.14 -6.84
N ILE A 72 1.04 -13.96 -6.22
CA ILE A 72 0.00 -12.94 -6.17
C ILE A 72 0.46 -11.76 -7.00
N TYR A 73 -0.42 -11.21 -7.82
CA TYR A 73 -0.23 -9.94 -8.50
C TYR A 73 -1.31 -8.97 -8.07
N ILE A 74 -0.93 -7.86 -7.46
CA ILE A 74 -1.82 -6.69 -7.35
C ILE A 74 -1.65 -5.81 -8.58
N THR A 75 -2.54 -4.86 -8.87
CA THR A 75 -2.45 -4.04 -10.09
C THR A 75 -2.14 -2.59 -9.78
N ALA A 76 -1.30 -1.94 -10.60
CA ALA A 76 -1.07 -0.50 -10.51
C ALA A 76 -1.69 0.20 -11.73
N SER A 77 -2.29 1.37 -11.52
CA SER A 77 -2.84 2.20 -12.62
C SER A 77 -1.77 2.71 -13.60
N GLY A 78 -0.50 2.76 -13.17
CA GLY A 78 0.60 3.42 -13.88
C GLY A 78 0.73 4.92 -13.57
N GLY A 79 -0.17 5.49 -12.76
CA GLY A 79 -0.12 6.91 -12.39
C GLY A 79 -0.20 7.86 -13.61
N PRO A 80 0.13 9.15 -13.42
CA PRO A 80 0.08 10.16 -14.49
C PRO A 80 1.09 9.95 -15.63
N PHE A 81 2.11 9.11 -15.46
CA PHE A 81 3.30 9.12 -16.31
C PHE A 81 3.59 7.83 -17.08
N TYR A 82 3.14 6.65 -16.61
CA TYR A 82 3.56 5.37 -17.21
C TYR A 82 3.20 5.28 -18.69
N PHE A 83 1.96 5.65 -19.04
CA PHE A 83 1.49 5.64 -20.42
C PHE A 83 1.95 6.85 -21.26
N LYS A 84 2.65 7.83 -20.66
CA LYS A 84 3.26 8.97 -21.38
C LYS A 84 4.74 8.68 -21.64
N LYS A 85 5.03 7.75 -22.56
CA LYS A 85 6.38 7.17 -22.79
C LYS A 85 7.49 8.21 -23.02
N TYR A 86 7.18 9.34 -23.66
CA TYR A 86 8.14 10.41 -23.97
C TYR A 86 8.22 11.52 -22.92
N LYS A 87 7.47 11.44 -21.81
CA LYS A 87 7.53 12.44 -20.74
C LYS A 87 8.86 12.33 -20.01
N ASP A 88 9.62 13.43 -20.00
CA ASP A 88 10.83 13.58 -19.19
C ASP A 88 10.44 13.78 -17.71
N LEU A 89 10.76 12.79 -16.87
CA LEU A 89 10.47 12.83 -15.44
C LEU A 89 11.42 13.75 -14.67
N ASN A 90 12.51 14.25 -15.28
CA ASN A 90 13.39 15.22 -14.62
C ASN A 90 12.73 16.58 -14.40
N ASN A 91 11.77 16.94 -15.26
CA ASN A 91 11.18 18.28 -15.34
C ASN A 91 9.64 18.27 -15.25
N VAL A 92 9.06 17.32 -14.53
CA VAL A 92 7.60 17.32 -14.28
C VAL A 92 7.24 18.40 -13.25
N ASN A 93 6.15 19.12 -13.50
CA ASN A 93 5.62 20.08 -12.54
C ASN A 93 4.74 19.38 -11.49
N PHE A 94 4.51 20.04 -10.35
CA PHE A 94 3.72 19.50 -9.25
C PHE A 94 2.28 19.14 -9.65
N LYS A 95 1.63 19.97 -10.49
CA LYS A 95 0.26 19.75 -10.97
C LYS A 95 0.15 18.44 -11.76
N ASP A 96 1.13 18.15 -12.62
CA ASP A 96 1.20 16.91 -13.38
C ASP A 96 1.36 15.68 -12.47
N VAL A 97 2.14 15.80 -11.39
CA VAL A 97 2.40 14.71 -10.44
C VAL A 97 1.14 14.34 -9.66
N ILE A 98 0.37 15.33 -9.21
CA ILE A 98 -0.83 15.06 -8.40
C ILE A 98 -2.08 14.73 -9.22
N ASN A 99 -2.04 14.94 -10.55
CA ASN A 99 -3.18 14.72 -11.44
C ASN A 99 -3.29 13.25 -11.89
N HIS A 100 -3.82 12.40 -11.01
CA HIS A 100 -3.93 10.97 -11.27
C HIS A 100 -5.07 10.65 -12.26
N PRO A 101 -4.86 9.80 -13.28
CA PRO A 101 -5.82 9.60 -14.38
C PRO A 101 -7.10 8.84 -14.00
N LYS A 102 -7.12 8.18 -12.84
CA LYS A 102 -8.22 7.28 -12.43
C LYS A 102 -8.82 7.57 -11.05
N TRP A 103 -8.13 8.36 -10.23
CA TRP A 103 -8.45 8.48 -8.82
C TRP A 103 -8.34 9.93 -8.38
N THR A 104 -9.28 10.38 -7.57
CA THR A 104 -9.13 11.63 -6.81
C THR A 104 -8.60 11.25 -5.44
N MET A 105 -7.37 11.66 -5.12
CA MET A 105 -6.65 11.23 -3.91
C MET A 105 -5.96 12.40 -3.24
N GLY A 106 -5.55 12.20 -1.98
CA GLY A 106 -4.67 13.12 -1.28
C GLY A 106 -3.29 13.25 -1.95
N ILE A 107 -2.63 14.38 -1.71
CA ILE A 107 -1.35 14.75 -2.34
C ILE A 107 -0.29 13.66 -2.20
N SER A 108 -0.08 13.12 -0.99
CA SER A 108 0.92 12.07 -0.72
C SER A 108 0.69 10.82 -1.56
N ASN A 109 -0.56 10.31 -1.58
CA ASN A 109 -0.90 9.12 -2.38
C ASN A 109 -0.73 9.39 -3.89
N SER A 110 -1.03 10.61 -4.35
CA SER A 110 -0.82 10.96 -5.77
C SER A 110 0.68 11.00 -6.13
N ILE A 111 1.53 11.55 -5.27
CA ILE A 111 2.99 11.54 -5.46
C ILE A 111 3.50 10.08 -5.48
N ASP A 112 3.10 9.26 -4.51
CA ASP A 112 3.51 7.86 -4.42
C ASP A 112 3.03 7.00 -5.60
N SER A 113 1.79 7.21 -6.04
CA SER A 113 1.25 6.51 -7.21
C SER A 113 2.00 6.90 -8.48
N SER A 114 2.43 8.16 -8.59
CA SER A 114 3.18 8.64 -9.74
C SER A 114 4.56 8.00 -9.90
N ASN A 115 5.17 7.50 -8.82
CA ASN A 115 6.53 6.95 -8.82
C ASN A 115 6.61 5.45 -8.43
N PHE A 116 5.45 4.81 -8.25
CA PHE A 116 5.24 3.42 -7.80
C PHE A 116 5.56 3.11 -6.32
N ILE A 117 5.92 4.09 -5.48
CA ILE A 117 6.10 3.84 -4.03
C ILE A 117 4.80 3.31 -3.43
N ASN A 118 3.65 3.83 -3.86
CA ASN A 118 2.35 3.38 -3.36
C ASN A 118 2.22 1.84 -3.51
N LYS A 119 2.60 1.33 -4.68
CA LYS A 119 2.51 -0.11 -4.99
C LYS A 119 3.54 -0.94 -4.21
N LEU A 120 4.72 -0.39 -3.94
CA LEU A 120 5.71 -1.03 -3.07
C LEU A 120 5.19 -1.14 -1.62
N LEU A 121 4.57 -0.07 -1.10
CA LEU A 121 3.97 -0.06 0.25
C LEU A 121 2.84 -1.08 0.36
N GLU A 122 1.98 -1.18 -0.66
CA GLU A 122 0.88 -2.14 -0.70
C GLU A 122 1.38 -3.60 -0.77
N ILE A 123 2.53 -3.87 -1.39
CA ILE A 123 3.16 -5.20 -1.36
C ILE A 123 3.59 -5.57 0.06
N HIS A 124 4.21 -4.65 0.80
CA HIS A 124 4.57 -4.87 2.21
C HIS A 124 3.34 -5.06 3.10
N GLU A 125 2.32 -4.23 2.89
CA GLU A 125 1.02 -4.35 3.57
C GLU A 125 0.40 -5.73 3.36
N LEU A 126 0.41 -6.26 2.13
CA LEU A 126 -0.16 -7.58 1.83
C LEU A 126 0.56 -8.69 2.60
N THR A 127 1.89 -8.62 2.71
CA THR A 127 2.66 -9.54 3.55
C THR A 127 2.19 -9.49 5.01
N TYR A 128 1.92 -8.30 5.57
CA TYR A 128 1.49 -8.18 6.97
C TYR A 128 0.02 -8.60 7.19
N ILE A 129 -0.86 -8.36 6.22
CA ILE A 129 -2.28 -8.71 6.32
C ILE A 129 -2.51 -10.22 6.15
N TYR A 130 -1.86 -10.82 5.16
CA TYR A 130 -2.15 -12.20 4.75
C TYR A 130 -1.06 -13.21 5.12
N ASP A 131 0.01 -12.77 5.79
CA ASP A 131 1.16 -13.61 6.16
C ASP A 131 1.78 -14.32 4.95
N ILE A 132 1.85 -13.63 3.80
CA ILE A 132 2.39 -14.16 2.56
C ILE A 132 3.84 -13.70 2.37
N ASN A 133 4.72 -14.66 2.04
CA ASN A 133 6.11 -14.38 1.73
C ASN A 133 6.16 -13.35 0.61
N ILE A 134 6.84 -12.23 0.89
CA ILE A 134 6.92 -11.10 -0.01
C ILE A 134 7.41 -11.49 -1.40
N GLU A 135 8.29 -12.48 -1.54
CA GLU A 135 8.78 -12.96 -2.83
C GLU A 135 7.67 -13.49 -3.75
N LYS A 136 6.55 -13.96 -3.19
CA LYS A 136 5.38 -14.41 -3.95
C LYS A 136 4.50 -13.27 -4.44
N ILE A 137 4.71 -12.05 -3.98
CA ILE A 137 3.87 -10.90 -4.33
C ILE A 137 4.58 -10.07 -5.40
N ASN A 138 3.87 -9.70 -6.45
CA ASN A 138 4.34 -8.72 -7.43
C ASN A 138 3.16 -7.86 -7.90
N PHE A 139 3.36 -7.05 -8.94
CA PHE A 139 2.29 -6.30 -9.54
C PHE A 139 2.33 -6.28 -11.08
N TYR A 140 1.16 -6.06 -11.67
CA TYR A 140 1.00 -5.73 -13.08
C TYR A 140 0.55 -4.29 -13.24
N ILE A 141 0.79 -3.68 -14.39
CA ILE A 141 0.15 -2.42 -14.76
C ILE A 141 -1.21 -2.74 -15.38
N SER A 142 -2.27 -2.13 -14.87
CA SER A 142 -3.60 -2.16 -15.46
C SER A 142 -4.07 -0.73 -15.69
N ARG A 143 -4.09 -0.30 -16.97
CA ARG A 143 -4.49 1.07 -17.33
C ARG A 143 -5.90 1.42 -16.85
N ASN A 144 -6.79 0.44 -16.84
CA ASN A 144 -8.19 0.63 -16.54
C ASN A 144 -8.52 0.50 -15.04
N ALA A 145 -7.58 -0.02 -14.23
CA ALA A 145 -7.79 -0.32 -12.81
C ALA A 145 -9.08 -1.13 -12.55
N TYR A 146 -9.39 -2.06 -13.47
CA TYR A 146 -10.57 -2.93 -13.39
C TYR A 146 -10.27 -4.23 -12.66
N ILE A 147 -9.12 -4.83 -12.99
CA ILE A 147 -8.55 -5.93 -12.22
C ILE A 147 -7.80 -5.31 -11.05
N HIS A 148 -8.06 -5.76 -9.82
CA HIS A 148 -7.40 -5.28 -8.59
C HIS A 148 -6.34 -6.27 -8.10
N SER A 149 -6.61 -7.58 -8.26
CA SER A 149 -5.65 -8.62 -7.90
C SER A 149 -5.82 -9.89 -8.73
N LEU A 150 -4.74 -10.65 -8.86
CA LEU A 150 -4.69 -11.99 -9.43
C LEU A 150 -3.94 -12.92 -8.47
N VAL A 151 -4.39 -14.16 -8.35
CA VAL A 151 -3.73 -15.20 -7.57
C VAL A 151 -3.51 -16.40 -8.47
N GLU A 152 -2.25 -16.77 -8.69
CA GLU A 152 -1.83 -18.02 -9.30
C GLU A 152 -1.62 -19.06 -8.20
N TYR A 153 -2.31 -20.19 -8.27
CA TYR A 153 -2.17 -21.29 -7.32
C TYR A 153 -1.22 -22.37 -7.85
N ILE A 154 -0.72 -23.21 -6.95
CA ILE A 154 0.19 -24.32 -7.30
C ILE A 154 -0.49 -25.40 -8.15
N ASP A 155 -1.82 -25.48 -8.12
CA ASP A 155 -2.63 -26.44 -8.89
C ASP A 155 -2.85 -26.00 -10.36
N GLY A 156 -2.32 -24.84 -10.75
CA GLY A 156 -2.45 -24.30 -12.10
C GLY A 156 -3.67 -23.41 -12.30
N THR A 157 -4.56 -23.27 -11.31
CA THR A 157 -5.70 -22.35 -11.40
C THR A 157 -5.30 -20.90 -11.14
N ILE A 158 -6.10 -19.96 -11.67
CA ILE A 158 -5.92 -18.53 -11.46
C ILE A 158 -7.25 -17.92 -11.03
N THR A 159 -7.26 -17.17 -9.93
CA THR A 159 -8.37 -16.29 -9.58
C THR A 159 -8.04 -14.87 -10.00
N ILE A 160 -8.98 -14.20 -10.68
CA ILE A 160 -8.89 -12.78 -11.02
C ILE A 160 -10.03 -12.05 -10.29
N ASN A 161 -9.68 -11.06 -9.46
CA ASN A 161 -10.65 -10.23 -8.77
C ASN A 161 -10.75 -8.88 -9.47
N CYS A 162 -11.96 -8.56 -9.95
CA CYS A 162 -12.23 -7.33 -10.69
C CYS A 162 -13.54 -6.69 -10.25
N TYR A 163 -13.57 -5.36 -10.23
CA TYR A 163 -14.76 -4.57 -10.02
C TYR A 163 -14.55 -3.14 -10.52
N ASN A 164 -15.63 -2.41 -10.78
CA ASN A 164 -15.57 -1.00 -11.17
C ASN A 164 -14.66 -0.21 -10.23
N ASN A 165 -13.79 0.64 -10.81
CA ASN A 165 -12.81 1.42 -10.07
C ASN A 165 -13.46 2.49 -9.16
N ASN A 166 -14.03 2.07 -8.05
CA ASN A 166 -14.87 2.87 -7.16
C ASN A 166 -14.64 2.46 -5.70
N MET A 167 -14.07 3.37 -4.90
CA MET A 167 -13.75 3.11 -3.49
C MET A 167 -14.97 2.88 -2.60
N LEU A 168 -16.19 3.21 -3.03
CA LEU A 168 -17.40 2.84 -2.28
C LEU A 168 -17.52 1.32 -2.11
N ILE A 169 -16.98 0.53 -3.05
CA ILE A 169 -16.98 -0.94 -2.96
C ILE A 169 -16.15 -1.40 -1.74
N PRO A 170 -14.83 -1.15 -1.65
CA PRO A 170 -14.07 -1.56 -0.47
C PRO A 170 -14.53 -0.86 0.81
N LEU A 171 -14.99 0.41 0.76
CA LEU A 171 -15.37 1.17 1.95
C LEU A 171 -16.69 0.74 2.58
N VAL A 172 -17.72 0.45 1.78
CA VAL A 172 -19.09 0.24 2.28
C VAL A 172 -19.47 -1.24 2.31
N PHE A 173 -18.90 -2.08 1.44
CA PHE A 173 -19.19 -3.50 1.46
C PHE A 173 -18.95 -4.19 2.83
N PRO A 174 -17.92 -3.82 3.61
CA PRO A 174 -17.76 -4.33 4.98
C PRO A 174 -18.93 -4.00 5.92
N LEU A 175 -19.67 -2.93 5.65
CA LEU A 175 -20.82 -2.50 6.45
C LEU A 175 -22.09 -3.26 6.07
N LEU A 176 -22.19 -3.76 4.83
CA LEU A 176 -23.35 -4.53 4.37
C LEU A 176 -23.59 -5.81 5.19
N SER A 177 -22.53 -6.42 5.72
CA SER A 177 -22.65 -7.59 6.60
C SER A 177 -23.12 -7.23 8.01
N ILE A 178 -23.11 -5.95 8.38
CA ILE A 178 -23.52 -5.44 9.69
C ILE A 178 -24.95 -4.89 9.63
N ASP A 179 -25.27 -4.15 8.57
CA ASP A 179 -26.62 -3.63 8.33
C ASP A 179 -27.08 -3.97 6.90
N PRO A 180 -27.98 -4.95 6.74
CA PRO A 180 -28.48 -5.35 5.44
C PRO A 180 -29.37 -4.28 4.78
N ASN A 181 -29.77 -3.23 5.50
CA ASN A 181 -30.56 -2.13 4.96
C ASN A 181 -29.73 -1.10 4.18
N ILE A 182 -28.40 -1.14 4.31
CA ILE A 182 -27.51 -0.26 3.55
C ILE A 182 -27.65 -0.57 2.06
N ARG A 183 -28.23 0.37 1.31
CA ARG A 183 -28.35 0.28 -0.15
C ARG A 183 -27.24 1.08 -0.82
N LEU A 184 -26.30 0.37 -1.43
CA LEU A 184 -25.27 0.95 -2.27
C LEU A 184 -25.78 1.13 -3.71
N LYS A 185 -25.94 2.39 -4.14
CA LYS A 185 -26.14 2.71 -5.55
C LYS A 185 -24.78 2.72 -6.26
N LEU A 186 -24.35 1.55 -6.72
CA LEU A 186 -23.18 1.44 -7.59
C LEU A 186 -23.60 1.61 -9.06
N PRO A 187 -22.75 2.22 -9.90
CA PRO A 187 -22.98 2.22 -11.34
C PRO A 187 -23.04 0.76 -11.84
N LYS A 188 -23.98 0.47 -12.75
CA LYS A 188 -24.09 -0.87 -13.36
C LYS A 188 -22.72 -1.27 -13.92
N MET A 189 -22.29 -2.47 -13.58
CA MET A 189 -21.07 -3.06 -14.11
C MET A 189 -21.43 -4.05 -15.20
N TYR A 190 -20.75 -3.94 -16.33
CA TYR A 190 -20.80 -4.93 -17.40
C TYR A 190 -19.41 -5.53 -17.55
N PHE A 191 -19.36 -6.84 -17.80
CA PHE A 191 -18.10 -7.48 -18.14
C PHE A 191 -17.63 -6.93 -19.49
N ASP A 192 -16.46 -6.28 -19.49
CA ASP A 192 -15.78 -5.84 -20.71
C ASP A 192 -14.39 -6.49 -20.76
N HIS A 193 -14.23 -7.46 -21.66
CA HIS A 193 -12.97 -8.16 -21.89
C HIS A 193 -11.81 -7.22 -22.24
N LYS A 194 -12.08 -6.04 -22.84
CA LYS A 194 -11.05 -5.05 -23.16
C LYS A 194 -10.46 -4.40 -21.91
N MET A 195 -11.15 -4.47 -20.77
CA MET A 195 -10.66 -3.92 -19.51
C MET A 195 -9.60 -4.82 -18.84
N PHE A 196 -9.42 -6.06 -19.31
CA PHE A 196 -8.49 -7.05 -18.74
C PHE A 196 -7.05 -6.94 -19.25
N ALA A 197 -6.68 -5.82 -19.88
CA ALA A 197 -5.30 -5.59 -20.32
C ALA A 197 -4.36 -5.43 -19.12
N LEU A 198 -3.34 -6.30 -19.06
CA LEU A 198 -2.27 -6.29 -18.06
C LEU A 198 -0.91 -6.24 -18.74
N GLU A 199 -0.01 -5.41 -18.23
CA GLU A 199 1.36 -5.28 -18.73
C GLU A 199 2.37 -5.48 -17.58
N LYS A 200 3.50 -6.14 -17.87
CA LYS A 200 4.64 -6.14 -16.94
C LYS A 200 5.20 -4.72 -16.86
N TYR A 201 5.50 -4.26 -15.65
CA TYR A 201 6.21 -2.99 -15.48
C TYR A 201 7.62 -3.13 -16.06
N ASN A 202 7.98 -2.26 -17.01
CA ASN A 202 9.34 -2.18 -17.55
C ASN A 202 9.61 -0.79 -18.10
N ASP A 203 9.89 0.15 -17.21
CA ASP A 203 10.17 1.53 -17.59
C ASP A 203 11.31 2.13 -16.76
N LYS A 204 12.46 2.34 -17.40
CA LYS A 204 13.69 2.82 -16.76
C LYS A 204 13.59 4.27 -16.25
N ARG A 205 12.56 5.03 -16.66
CA ARG A 205 12.30 6.39 -16.19
C ARG A 205 11.93 6.39 -14.70
N PHE A 206 11.25 5.33 -14.24
CA PHE A 206 10.85 5.18 -12.84
C PHE A 206 12.01 4.63 -12.01
N LYS A 207 12.73 5.53 -11.31
CA LYS A 207 13.91 5.16 -10.51
C LYS A 207 13.62 4.10 -9.45
N LEU A 208 12.40 4.03 -8.91
CA LEU A 208 12.00 3.00 -7.95
C LEU A 208 12.22 1.60 -8.52
N LEU A 209 11.87 1.37 -9.78
CA LEU A 209 11.95 0.05 -10.42
C LEU A 209 13.38 -0.50 -10.47
N LYS A 210 14.39 0.39 -10.51
CA LYS A 210 15.81 0.02 -10.44
C LYS A 210 16.23 -0.53 -9.06
N HIS A 211 15.51 -0.14 -8.01
CA HIS A 211 15.78 -0.54 -6.63
C HIS A 211 14.72 -1.48 -6.07
N PHE A 212 13.75 -1.92 -6.89
CA PHE A 212 12.56 -2.60 -6.43
C PHE A 212 12.88 -3.90 -5.66
N SER A 213 13.78 -4.74 -6.18
CA SER A 213 14.18 -5.98 -5.50
C SER A 213 14.82 -5.74 -4.14
N PHE A 214 15.62 -4.68 -4.00
CA PHE A 214 16.22 -4.29 -2.72
C PHE A 214 15.15 -3.78 -1.74
N LEU A 215 14.30 -2.86 -2.19
CA LEU A 215 13.25 -2.24 -1.38
C LEU A 215 12.19 -3.25 -0.90
N LYS A 216 11.95 -4.27 -1.70
CA LYS A 216 11.03 -5.36 -1.38
C LYS A 216 11.59 -6.29 -0.28
N ARG A 217 12.90 -6.40 -0.15
CA ARG A 217 13.57 -7.24 0.86
C ARG A 217 13.92 -6.51 2.16
N LEU A 218 13.43 -5.28 2.33
CA LEU A 218 13.65 -4.54 3.57
C LEU A 218 12.99 -5.26 4.74
N SER A 219 13.72 -5.33 5.85
CA SER A 219 13.18 -5.73 7.15
C SER A 219 12.14 -4.73 7.65
N HIS A 220 11.23 -5.17 8.54
CA HIS A 220 10.10 -4.35 9.01
C HIS A 220 10.49 -2.95 9.53
N ASN A 221 11.54 -2.86 10.35
CA ASN A 221 12.14 -1.59 10.79
C ASN A 221 12.58 -0.69 9.62
N ASN A 222 13.19 -1.27 8.58
CA ASN A 222 13.62 -0.53 7.40
C ASN A 222 12.44 -0.13 6.47
N VAL A 223 11.34 -0.88 6.47
CA VAL A 223 10.09 -0.47 5.80
C VAL A 223 9.45 0.73 6.51
N ILE A 224 9.45 0.76 7.84
CA ILE A 224 9.00 1.94 8.61
C ILE A 224 9.89 3.16 8.30
N LYS A 225 11.21 2.98 8.19
CA LYS A 225 12.12 4.07 7.82
C LYS A 225 11.88 4.55 6.39
N LEU A 226 11.66 3.63 5.45
CA LEU A 226 11.28 3.96 4.07
C LEU A 226 10.06 4.89 4.09
N LEU A 227 9.04 4.54 4.86
CA LEU A 227 7.82 5.31 4.98
C LEU A 227 8.05 6.71 5.57
N LEU A 228 8.78 6.82 6.69
CA LEU A 228 9.10 8.12 7.30
C LEU A 228 9.97 9.00 6.39
N LEU A 229 10.96 8.40 5.71
CA LEU A 229 11.78 9.09 4.73
C LEU A 229 10.99 9.53 3.51
N ASN A 230 9.99 8.75 3.11
CA ASN A 230 9.07 9.09 2.02
C ASN A 230 8.24 10.31 2.37
N ASN A 231 7.64 10.35 3.57
CA ASN A 231 6.89 11.51 4.05
C ASN A 231 7.79 12.77 4.06
N LYS A 232 9.02 12.67 4.58
CA LYS A 232 9.97 13.78 4.50
C LYS A 232 10.32 14.18 3.07
N ALA A 233 10.47 13.22 2.16
CA ALA A 233 10.73 13.50 0.75
C ALA A 233 9.55 14.22 0.08
N HIS A 234 8.31 13.85 0.42
CA HIS A 234 7.11 14.57 0.02
C HIS A 234 7.12 16.01 0.50
N ASP A 235 7.41 16.25 1.79
CA ASP A 235 7.46 17.60 2.34
C ASP A 235 8.51 18.45 1.61
N LEU A 236 9.70 17.90 1.37
CA LEU A 236 10.74 18.58 0.62
C LEU A 236 10.32 18.86 -0.82
N TYR A 237 9.64 17.91 -1.48
CA TYR A 237 9.15 18.07 -2.84
C TYR A 237 8.05 19.15 -2.94
N ILE A 238 7.05 19.09 -2.05
CA ILE A 238 5.93 20.04 -1.96
C ILE A 238 6.45 21.47 -1.71
N ASN A 239 7.49 21.60 -0.87
CA ASN A 239 8.12 22.89 -0.57
C ASN A 239 9.21 23.31 -1.58
N ASN A 240 9.29 22.68 -2.76
CA ASN A 240 10.27 22.96 -3.81
C ASN A 240 11.75 22.82 -3.38
N LYS A 241 12.04 22.08 -2.31
CA LYS A 241 13.39 21.79 -1.80
C LYS A 241 13.98 20.48 -2.35
N LEU A 242 13.19 19.71 -3.08
CA LEU A 242 13.59 18.46 -3.75
C LEU A 242 12.89 18.39 -5.11
N LYS A 243 13.57 17.92 -6.16
CA LYS A 243 12.92 17.67 -7.46
C LYS A 243 12.21 16.32 -7.45
N TYR A 244 11.19 16.17 -8.30
CA TYR A 244 10.44 14.92 -8.42
C TYR A 244 11.34 13.70 -8.64
N ASN A 245 12.26 13.78 -9.60
CA ASN A 245 13.14 12.65 -9.92
C ASN A 245 14.18 12.39 -8.82
N ASP A 246 14.31 13.25 -7.82
CA ASP A 246 15.25 13.10 -6.71
C ASP A 246 14.62 12.47 -5.46
N ILE A 247 13.29 12.26 -5.45
CA ILE A 247 12.56 11.58 -4.36
C ILE A 247 13.16 10.19 -4.08
N ILE A 248 13.22 9.32 -5.09
CA ILE A 248 13.76 7.96 -4.91
C ILE A 248 15.25 7.98 -4.53
N PRO A 249 16.15 8.71 -5.22
CA PRO A 249 17.55 8.85 -4.80
C PRO A 249 17.72 9.34 -3.35
N TYR A 250 16.92 10.31 -2.92
CA TYR A 250 16.95 10.84 -1.56
C TYR A 250 16.66 9.75 -0.53
N ILE A 251 15.60 8.96 -0.76
CA ILE A 251 15.17 7.86 0.09
C ILE A 251 16.27 6.78 0.13
N ILE A 252 16.74 6.31 -1.03
CA ILE A 252 17.76 5.26 -1.13
C ILE A 252 19.06 5.65 -0.42
N LYS A 253 19.52 6.89 -0.60
CA LYS A 253 20.74 7.39 0.06
C LYS A 253 20.64 7.32 1.58
N LYS A 254 19.47 7.64 2.14
CA LYS A 254 19.25 7.66 3.61
C LYS A 254 18.91 6.27 4.17
N LEU A 255 18.29 5.39 3.39
CA LEU A 255 18.01 4.01 3.80
C LEU A 255 19.26 3.17 4.03
N LYS A 256 20.36 3.43 3.30
CA LYS A 256 21.63 2.69 3.43
C LYS A 256 22.27 2.74 4.84
N ARG A 257 21.82 3.64 5.73
CA ARG A 257 22.19 3.60 7.14
C ARG A 257 21.36 2.54 7.85
N ASP A 258 21.91 1.34 8.02
CA ASP A 258 21.20 0.21 8.63
C ASP A 258 20.86 0.47 10.11
N TYR A 259 19.66 0.04 10.51
CA TYR A 259 19.21 0.03 11.91
C TYR A 259 18.89 -1.41 12.33
N ASN A 260 19.76 -2.34 11.95
CA ASN A 260 19.59 -3.74 12.31
C ASN A 260 19.68 -3.85 13.84
N ASN A 261 18.72 -4.56 14.46
CA ASN A 261 18.58 -4.79 15.91
C ASN A 261 17.71 -3.79 16.71
N VAL A 262 16.68 -3.17 16.10
CA VAL A 262 15.62 -2.49 16.87
C VAL A 262 14.50 -3.47 17.20
N ASP A 263 14.17 -3.59 18.48
CA ASP A 263 13.06 -4.42 18.95
C ASP A 263 11.71 -3.75 18.64
N LEU A 264 10.94 -4.37 17.74
CA LEU A 264 9.59 -3.97 17.36
C LEU A 264 8.51 -4.98 17.82
N SER A 265 8.78 -5.72 18.90
CA SER A 265 7.91 -6.80 19.40
C SER A 265 6.49 -6.38 19.82
N ASN A 266 6.24 -5.08 20.01
CA ASN A 266 4.90 -4.55 20.29
C ASN A 266 4.75 -3.09 19.83
N PHE A 267 3.50 -2.63 19.77
CA PHE A 267 3.16 -1.30 19.28
C PHE A 267 3.82 -0.15 20.04
N ASN A 268 4.03 -0.26 21.35
CA ASN A 268 4.69 0.78 22.13
C ASN A 268 6.16 0.92 21.75
N LYS A 269 6.86 -0.21 21.54
CA LYS A 269 8.25 -0.19 21.07
C LYS A 269 8.35 0.35 19.64
N THR A 270 7.40 0.01 18.77
CA THR A 270 7.33 0.59 17.42
C THR A 270 7.09 2.10 17.45
N LEU A 271 6.17 2.59 18.29
CA LEU A 271 5.96 4.04 18.47
C LEU A 271 7.21 4.75 18.99
N LYS A 272 7.92 4.16 19.95
CA LYS A 272 9.20 4.70 20.45
C LYS A 272 10.24 4.78 19.33
N PHE A 273 10.34 3.76 18.50
CA PHE A 273 11.22 3.76 17.33
C PHE A 273 10.86 4.86 16.33
N ILE A 274 9.57 5.00 16.00
CA ILE A 274 9.07 6.06 15.09
C ILE A 274 9.43 7.43 15.63
N ASN A 275 9.16 7.71 16.91
CA ASN A 275 9.44 9.01 17.53
C ASN A 275 10.95 9.32 17.57
N ASN A 276 11.78 8.33 17.93
CA ASN A 276 13.23 8.49 17.93
C ASN A 276 13.76 8.79 16.52
N PHE A 277 13.25 8.09 15.51
CA PHE A 277 13.65 8.31 14.12
C PHE A 277 13.23 9.69 13.63
N LYS A 278 11.99 10.11 13.93
CA LYS A 278 11.48 11.43 13.61
C LYS A 278 12.36 12.55 14.17
N ASN A 279 12.70 12.47 15.46
CA ASN A 279 13.55 13.45 16.12
C ASN A 279 14.96 13.51 15.50
N ASN A 280 15.57 12.37 15.20
CA ASN A 280 16.92 12.31 14.64
C ASN A 280 17.03 12.82 13.19
N TYR A 281 15.92 12.87 12.46
CA TYR A 281 15.88 13.27 11.04
C TYR A 281 15.04 14.53 10.80
N GLU A 282 14.64 15.23 11.86
CA GLU A 282 13.77 16.41 11.82
C GLU A 282 12.51 16.17 10.95
N ILE A 283 11.92 14.99 11.10
CA ILE A 283 10.68 14.59 10.42
C ILE A 283 9.56 14.84 11.42
N TYR A 284 8.77 15.90 11.21
CA TYR A 284 7.66 16.27 12.09
C TYR A 284 6.35 15.76 11.50
#